data_AF-A0A920FIG9-F1
#
_entry.id   AF-A0A920FIG9-F1
#
_cell.length_a   1.000
_cell.length_b   1.000
_cell.length_c   1.000
_cell.angle_alpha   90.00
_cell.angle_beta   90.00
_cell.angle_gamma   90.00
#
_symmetry.space_group_name_H-M   'P 1'
#
loop_
_entity.id
_entity.type
_entity.pdbx_description
1 polymer ?
#
loop_
_entity_poly.entity_id
_entity_poly.type
_entity_poly.pdbx_seq_one_letter_code
_entity_poly.pdbx_strand_id
1 'polypeptide(L)'
;MSVREAYGRLLERILKRHRLHVWGPMVFILLVIGLFSAGWIRWTFFPSIPFDSILVELSYQPGERETRTERFLWYCDSIAEEYNNELIQKYNDTIITYRAISVGSTENLGEVGSHVGSLRLSIKENEHISTIDMSNELKSKIPKDSTRFMQKFSVGGQQRFGRAVSLSLQSDDGEELQQAANWMKDQLKTYPEVKDVLDNSGIGNRELHLDLKSKAYLLGLNEMTISNQIRQGFFGQEVQRLIKGRDEIKIWLRYPLNDRNSISDIENTRIKTAAGEEFPSTS
;
A
#
# COMPACT_ATOMS: atom_id res chain seq x y z
N MET A 1 -7.99 30.71 58.51
CA MET A 1 -6.55 30.61 58.21
C MET A 1 -6.34 31.25 56.85
N SER A 2 -5.73 32.43 56.81
CA SER A 2 -5.54 33.16 55.55
C SER A 2 -4.54 32.40 54.66
N VAL A 3 -4.74 32.44 53.33
CA VAL A 3 -3.82 31.84 52.34
C VAL A 3 -2.38 32.29 52.60
N ARG A 4 -2.20 33.52 53.07
CA ARG A 4 -0.89 34.11 53.42
C ARG A 4 -0.23 33.45 54.63
N GLU A 5 -1.01 33.05 55.64
CA GLU A 5 -0.51 32.38 56.85
C GLU A 5 -0.18 30.90 56.60
N ALA A 6 -0.95 30.24 55.73
CA ALA A 6 -0.67 28.89 55.27
C ALA A 6 0.62 28.85 54.45
N TYR A 7 0.78 29.80 53.52
CA TYR A 7 1.99 29.94 52.71
C TYR A 7 3.22 30.27 53.56
N GLY A 8 3.11 31.20 54.52
CA GLY A 8 4.21 31.54 55.43
C GLY A 8 4.71 30.34 56.24
N ARG A 9 3.80 29.54 56.80
CA ARG A 9 4.17 28.32 57.55
C ARG A 9 4.79 27.24 56.67
N LEU A 10 4.35 27.10 55.41
CA LEU A 10 4.95 26.19 54.45
C LEU A 10 6.37 26.62 54.10
N LEU A 11 6.56 27.91 53.79
CA LEU A 11 7.85 28.48 53.40
C LEU A 11 8.87 28.35 54.54
N GLU A 12 8.47 28.64 55.77
CA GLU A 12 9.34 28.50 56.94
C GLU A 12 9.80 27.05 57.16
N ARG A 13 8.91 26.06 56.95
CA ARG A 13 9.27 24.64 56.99
C ARG A 13 10.26 24.25 55.89
N ILE A 14 10.04 24.76 54.68
CA ILE A 14 10.91 24.49 53.52
C ILE A 14 12.30 25.10 53.75
N LEU A 15 12.38 26.34 54.23
CA LEU A 15 13.65 27.02 54.51
C LEU A 15 14.42 26.36 55.65
N LYS A 16 13.72 25.92 56.72
CA LYS A 16 14.33 25.16 57.82
C LYS A 16 14.91 23.81 57.38
N ARG A 17 14.37 23.21 56.31
CA ARG A 17 14.86 21.95 55.73
C ARG A 17 15.37 22.11 54.29
N HIS A 18 15.97 23.26 53.96
CA HIS A 18 16.37 23.58 52.58
C HIS A 18 17.24 22.50 51.91
N ARG A 19 18.15 21.85 52.68
CA ARG A 19 18.99 20.75 52.17
C ARG A 19 18.18 19.58 51.63
N LEU A 20 17.09 19.21 52.30
CA LEU A 20 16.26 18.08 51.89
C LEU A 20 15.46 18.40 50.61
N HIS A 21 15.08 19.66 50.43
CA HIS A 21 14.38 20.13 49.24
C HIS A 21 15.30 20.40 48.04
N VAL A 22 16.59 20.63 48.26
CA VAL A 22 17.61 20.76 47.19
C VAL A 22 18.15 19.39 46.80
N TRP A 23 18.57 18.58 47.80
CA TRP A 23 19.19 17.28 47.54
C TRP A 23 18.18 16.18 47.22
N GLY A 24 16.95 16.25 47.73
CA GLY A 24 15.91 15.25 47.45
C GLY A 24 15.63 15.10 45.95
N PRO A 25 15.28 16.19 45.23
CA PRO A 25 15.10 16.14 43.78
C PRO A 25 16.38 15.72 43.03
N MET A 26 17.56 16.16 43.49
CA MET A 26 18.83 15.81 42.86
C MET A 26 19.13 14.31 42.93
N VAL A 27 18.94 13.70 44.11
CA VAL A 27 19.09 12.25 44.31
C VAL A 27 18.05 11.49 43.51
N PHE A 28 16.80 11.99 43.44
CA PHE A 28 15.77 11.39 42.61
C PHE A 28 16.14 11.41 41.12
N ILE A 29 16.65 12.54 40.61
CA ILE A 29 17.13 12.65 39.22
C ILE A 29 18.28 11.68 38.95
N LEU A 30 19.28 11.61 39.83
CA LEU A 30 20.40 10.69 39.69
C LEU A 30 19.96 9.22 39.72
N LEU A 31 18.97 8.89 40.57
CA LEU A 31 18.38 7.56 40.64
C LEU A 31 17.67 7.22 39.33
N VAL A 32 16.87 8.14 38.78
CA VAL A 32 16.20 7.94 37.49
C VAL A 32 17.22 7.75 36.36
N ILE A 33 18.27 8.56 36.30
CA ILE A 33 19.37 8.39 35.33
C ILE A 33 20.04 7.03 35.49
N GLY A 34 20.30 6.60 36.72
CA GLY A 34 20.85 5.28 37.02
C GLY A 34 19.95 4.14 36.55
N LEU A 35 18.63 4.26 36.71
CA LEU A 35 17.66 3.27 36.23
C LEU A 35 17.58 3.20 34.71
N PHE A 36 17.69 4.34 34.01
CA PHE A 36 17.82 4.35 32.55
C PHE A 36 19.13 3.71 32.10
N SER A 37 20.26 4.06 32.71
CA SER A 37 21.57 3.51 32.36
C SER A 37 21.71 2.02 32.68
N ALA A 38 21.05 1.52 33.73
CA ALA A 38 20.99 0.11 34.08
C ALA A 38 20.03 -0.69 33.18
N GLY A 39 19.30 -0.03 32.27
CA GLY A 39 18.36 -0.68 31.36
C GLY A 39 17.06 -1.18 32.01
N TRP A 40 16.79 -0.78 33.25
CA TRP A 40 15.55 -1.14 33.96
C TRP A 40 14.36 -0.37 33.41
N ILE A 41 14.56 0.91 33.09
CA ILE A 41 13.57 1.71 32.37
C ILE A 41 13.92 1.68 30.89
N ARG A 42 13.09 1.00 30.09
CA ARG A 42 13.23 0.97 28.64
C ARG A 42 12.58 2.22 28.05
N TRP A 43 13.34 2.94 27.23
CA TRP A 43 12.84 4.08 26.47
C TRP A 43 12.60 3.68 25.02
N THR A 44 11.47 4.10 24.46
CA THR A 44 11.22 4.05 23.02
C THR A 44 10.82 5.43 22.53
N PHE A 45 11.49 5.91 21.50
CA PHE A 45 11.17 7.20 20.88
C PHE A 45 9.86 7.15 20.09
N PHE A 46 9.51 5.96 19.58
CA PHE A 46 8.31 5.74 18.77
C PHE A 46 7.45 4.64 19.40
N PRO A 47 6.42 5.00 20.20
CA PRO A 47 5.48 4.01 20.70
C PRO A 47 4.66 3.42 19.55
N SER A 48 4.43 2.11 19.58
CA SER A 48 3.56 1.41 18.62
C SER A 48 2.10 1.62 19.01
N ILE A 49 1.52 2.74 18.58
CA ILE A 49 0.09 2.98 18.72
C ILE A 49 -0.64 2.05 17.75
N PRO A 50 -1.60 1.22 18.22
CA PRO A 50 -2.41 0.39 17.34
C PRO A 50 -3.09 1.25 16.27
N PHE A 51 -3.05 0.81 15.02
CA PHE A 51 -3.78 1.47 13.94
C PHE A 51 -5.26 1.09 14.00
N ASP A 52 -6.11 1.96 13.46
CA ASP A 52 -7.57 1.82 13.43
C ASP A 52 -8.08 1.01 12.23
N SER A 53 -7.18 0.56 11.35
CA SER A 53 -7.54 -0.24 10.19
C SER A 53 -6.43 -1.19 9.73
N ILE A 54 -6.82 -2.43 9.42
CA ILE A 54 -5.95 -3.41 8.76
C ILE A 54 -6.18 -3.30 7.25
N LEU A 55 -5.10 -3.19 6.51
CA LEU A 55 -5.05 -3.23 5.05
C LEU A 55 -4.43 -4.55 4.61
N VAL A 56 -5.19 -5.31 3.83
CA VAL A 56 -4.68 -6.43 3.03
C VAL A 56 -4.45 -5.88 1.63
N GLU A 57 -3.20 -5.75 1.24
CA GLU A 57 -2.81 -5.19 -0.06
C GLU A 57 -2.07 -6.22 -0.90
N LEU A 58 -2.31 -6.18 -2.20
CA LEU A 58 -1.64 -7.05 -3.14
C LEU A 58 -1.28 -6.31 -4.42
N SER A 59 -0.25 -6.83 -5.07
CA SER A 59 0.13 -6.48 -6.42
C SER A 59 0.43 -7.73 -7.23
N TYR A 60 -0.29 -7.92 -8.32
CA TYR A 60 0.02 -8.90 -9.36
C TYR A 60 1.05 -8.35 -10.35
N GLN A 61 1.39 -9.13 -11.37
CA GLN A 61 2.23 -8.63 -12.46
C GLN A 61 1.53 -7.44 -13.16
N PRO A 62 2.24 -6.34 -13.46
CA PRO A 62 1.69 -5.23 -14.23
C PRO A 62 1.04 -5.68 -15.54
N GLY A 63 -0.15 -5.15 -15.81
CA GLY A 63 -0.97 -5.52 -16.97
C GLY A 63 -1.91 -6.70 -16.75
N GLU A 64 -1.90 -7.32 -15.57
CA GLU A 64 -2.94 -8.28 -15.22
C GLU A 64 -4.34 -7.64 -15.09
N ARG A 65 -5.37 -8.45 -15.34
CA ARG A 65 -6.76 -7.99 -15.37
C ARG A 65 -7.27 -7.68 -13.98
N GLU A 66 -7.97 -6.56 -13.88
CA GLU A 66 -8.82 -6.15 -12.75
C GLU A 66 -9.62 -7.30 -12.13
N THR A 67 -10.26 -8.13 -12.96
CA THR A 67 -11.11 -9.22 -12.49
C THR A 67 -10.35 -10.30 -11.70
N ARG A 68 -9.05 -10.48 -11.96
CA ARG A 68 -8.20 -11.40 -11.20
C ARG A 68 -7.87 -10.81 -9.82
N THR A 69 -7.52 -9.52 -9.80
CA THR A 69 -7.33 -8.74 -8.57
C THR A 69 -8.58 -8.77 -7.70
N GLU A 70 -9.72 -8.41 -8.27
CA GLU A 70 -11.01 -8.36 -7.59
C GLU A 70 -11.41 -9.72 -6.99
N ARG A 71 -11.29 -10.81 -7.76
CA ARG A 71 -11.62 -12.16 -7.30
C ARG A 71 -10.81 -12.55 -6.06
N PHE A 72 -9.53 -12.19 -6.02
CA PHE A 72 -8.70 -12.48 -4.87
C PHE A 72 -9.08 -11.62 -3.66
N LEU A 73 -9.43 -10.35 -3.86
CA LEU A 73 -9.90 -9.49 -2.76
C LEU A 73 -11.21 -10.01 -2.16
N TRP A 74 -12.13 -10.51 -2.99
CA TRP A 74 -13.34 -11.20 -2.50
C TRP A 74 -13.04 -12.47 -1.72
N TYR A 75 -12.01 -13.21 -2.12
CA TYR A 75 -11.54 -14.36 -1.36
C TYR A 75 -10.97 -13.95 0.01
N CYS A 76 -10.14 -12.90 0.06
CA CYS A 76 -9.65 -12.34 1.33
C CYS A 76 -10.80 -11.80 2.20
N ASP A 77 -11.81 -11.20 1.58
CA ASP A 77 -12.98 -10.72 2.28
C ASP A 77 -13.79 -11.86 2.93
N SER A 78 -13.93 -13.01 2.25
CA SER A 78 -14.57 -14.19 2.87
C SER A 78 -13.79 -14.72 4.08
N ILE A 79 -12.45 -14.67 4.04
CA ILE A 79 -11.59 -15.05 5.18
C ILE A 79 -11.73 -14.03 6.31
N ALA A 80 -11.76 -12.73 5.98
CA ALA A 80 -11.95 -11.67 6.95
C ALA A 80 -13.34 -11.76 7.62
N GLU A 81 -14.36 -12.19 6.90
CA GLU A 81 -15.70 -12.45 7.46
C GLU A 81 -15.70 -13.60 8.45
N GLU A 82 -15.07 -14.72 8.09
CA GLU A 82 -14.92 -15.87 8.99
C GLU A 82 -14.16 -15.46 10.26
N TYR A 83 -13.08 -14.71 10.09
CA TYR A 83 -12.32 -14.18 11.22
C TYR A 83 -13.13 -13.22 12.09
N ASN A 84 -13.95 -12.34 11.49
CA ASN A 84 -14.84 -11.47 12.24
C ASN A 84 -15.83 -12.27 13.11
N ASN A 85 -16.39 -13.35 12.55
CA ASN A 85 -17.31 -14.22 13.29
C ASN A 85 -16.62 -14.94 14.46
N GLU A 86 -15.37 -15.37 14.29
CA GLU A 86 -14.56 -15.94 15.39
C GLU A 86 -14.32 -14.92 16.50
N LEU A 87 -13.99 -13.68 16.15
CA LEU A 87 -13.78 -12.60 17.13
C LEU A 87 -15.07 -12.27 17.90
N ILE A 88 -16.20 -12.20 17.20
CA ILE A 88 -17.52 -11.98 17.82
C ILE A 88 -17.84 -13.11 18.80
N GLN A 89 -17.61 -14.37 18.42
CA GLN A 89 -17.85 -15.51 19.33
C GLN A 89 -16.91 -15.50 20.53
N LYS A 90 -15.64 -15.13 20.34
CA LYS A 90 -14.60 -15.15 21.37
C LYS A 90 -14.74 -14.01 22.38
N TYR A 91 -15.07 -12.81 21.93
CA TYR A 91 -15.08 -11.61 22.75
C TYR A 91 -16.48 -11.04 23.00
N ASN A 92 -17.51 -11.56 22.32
CA ASN A 92 -18.88 -11.04 22.37
C ASN A 92 -18.96 -9.53 22.06
N ASP A 93 -18.05 -9.03 21.22
CA ASP A 93 -18.01 -7.65 20.72
C ASP A 93 -17.73 -7.65 19.21
N THR A 94 -18.26 -6.66 18.50
CA THR A 94 -18.02 -6.44 17.08
C THR A 94 -16.81 -5.54 16.91
N ILE A 95 -15.64 -6.16 16.72
CA ILE A 95 -14.36 -5.46 16.61
C ILE A 95 -14.16 -4.91 15.18
N ILE A 96 -14.44 -5.72 14.16
CA ILE A 96 -14.38 -5.27 12.75
C ILE A 96 -15.72 -4.64 12.40
N THR A 97 -15.70 -3.33 12.12
CA THR A 97 -16.91 -2.52 11.92
C THR A 97 -17.26 -2.33 10.46
N TYR A 98 -16.25 -2.23 9.60
CA TYR A 98 -16.43 -1.98 8.18
C TYR A 98 -15.38 -2.70 7.35
N ARG A 99 -15.76 -3.13 6.15
CA ARG A 99 -14.90 -3.80 5.17
C ARG A 99 -15.08 -3.11 3.83
N ALA A 100 -13.98 -2.74 3.18
CA ALA A 100 -14.01 -2.10 1.87
C ALA A 100 -12.96 -2.70 0.95
N ILE A 101 -13.41 -3.09 -0.24
CA ILE A 101 -12.54 -3.54 -1.33
C ILE A 101 -12.32 -2.38 -2.29
N SER A 102 -11.08 -2.18 -2.70
CA SER A 102 -10.69 -1.22 -3.72
C SER A 102 -9.74 -1.88 -4.71
N VAL A 103 -9.99 -1.69 -6.00
CA VAL A 103 -9.08 -2.12 -7.09
C VAL A 103 -8.56 -0.87 -7.78
N GLY A 104 -7.29 -0.86 -8.16
CA GLY A 104 -6.69 0.25 -8.88
C GLY A 104 -5.62 1.01 -8.10
N SER A 105 -5.58 0.89 -6.77
CA SER A 105 -4.58 1.59 -5.95
C SER A 105 -4.32 0.87 -4.62
N THR A 106 -3.12 1.05 -4.09
CA THR A 106 -2.69 0.60 -2.76
C THR A 106 -2.06 1.78 -1.99
N GLU A 107 -2.18 1.75 -0.67
CA GLU A 107 -1.70 2.81 0.20
C GLU A 107 -0.31 2.52 0.71
N ASN A 108 -0.09 1.35 1.33
CA ASN A 108 1.19 0.99 1.91
C ASN A 108 2.19 0.53 0.83
N LEU A 109 1.72 -0.17 -0.20
CA LEU A 109 2.55 -0.58 -1.33
C LEU A 109 2.84 0.56 -2.30
N GLY A 110 2.00 1.60 -2.34
CA GLY A 110 2.20 2.78 -3.18
C GLY A 110 2.08 2.52 -4.68
N GLU A 111 1.36 1.46 -5.08
CA GLU A 111 1.17 1.07 -6.47
C GLU A 111 -0.23 1.40 -6.99
N VAL A 112 -0.32 1.64 -8.30
CA VAL A 112 -1.55 2.03 -9.00
C VAL A 112 -1.67 1.23 -10.31
N GLY A 113 -2.86 0.68 -10.58
CA GLY A 113 -3.17 -0.05 -11.81
C GLY A 113 -4.20 -1.17 -11.63
N SER A 114 -4.64 -1.79 -12.73
CA SER A 114 -5.63 -2.88 -12.70
C SER A 114 -5.16 -4.14 -11.96
N HIS A 115 -3.86 -4.30 -11.79
CA HIS A 115 -3.19 -5.45 -11.18
C HIS A 115 -3.04 -5.32 -9.65
N VAL A 116 -3.46 -4.18 -9.08
CA VAL A 116 -3.31 -3.92 -7.64
C VAL A 116 -4.65 -3.66 -6.98
N GLY A 117 -4.74 -3.97 -5.70
CA GLY A 117 -5.89 -3.63 -4.90
C GLY A 117 -5.70 -3.87 -3.41
N SER A 118 -6.67 -3.39 -2.65
CA SER A 118 -6.65 -3.40 -1.19
C SER A 118 -8.02 -3.79 -0.64
N LEU A 119 -7.99 -4.55 0.46
CA LEU A 119 -9.11 -4.78 1.36
C LEU A 119 -8.79 -4.06 2.67
N ARG A 120 -9.61 -3.07 3.02
CA ARG A 120 -9.54 -2.34 4.28
C ARG A 120 -10.54 -2.91 5.26
N LEU A 121 -10.08 -3.22 6.47
CA LEU A 121 -10.88 -3.61 7.63
C LEU A 121 -10.77 -2.50 8.67
N SER A 122 -11.88 -1.80 8.96
CA SER A 122 -11.93 -0.78 10.01
C SER A 122 -12.17 -1.43 11.37
N ILE A 123 -11.35 -1.07 12.34
CA ILE A 123 -11.28 -1.74 13.64
C ILE A 123 -11.64 -0.75 14.72
N LYS A 124 -12.63 -1.13 15.51
CA LYS A 124 -13.05 -0.40 16.70
C LYS A 124 -11.96 -0.55 17.78
N GLU A 125 -11.67 0.54 18.47
CA GLU A 125 -10.81 0.52 19.65
C GLU A 125 -11.36 -0.46 20.69
N ASN A 126 -10.51 -1.37 21.15
CA ASN A 126 -10.88 -2.45 22.06
C ASN A 126 -9.69 -2.84 22.94
N GLU A 127 -9.97 -3.47 24.08
CA GLU A 127 -8.94 -3.94 25.02
C GLU A 127 -8.62 -5.44 24.86
N HIS A 128 -9.27 -6.12 23.90
CA HIS A 128 -9.23 -7.58 23.77
C HIS A 128 -8.05 -8.08 22.95
N ILE A 129 -7.76 -7.43 21.83
CA ILE A 129 -6.72 -7.84 20.90
C ILE A 129 -6.11 -6.63 20.21
N SER A 130 -4.78 -6.64 20.04
CA SER A 130 -4.10 -5.57 19.33
C SER A 130 -4.32 -5.69 17.82
N THR A 131 -4.36 -4.56 17.11
CA THR A 131 -4.49 -4.56 15.66
C THR A 131 -3.31 -5.25 14.96
N ILE A 132 -2.15 -5.29 15.60
CA ILE A 132 -0.94 -5.99 15.12
C ILE A 132 -1.16 -7.51 15.19
N ASP A 133 -1.69 -8.01 16.32
CA ASP A 133 -1.99 -9.43 16.47
C ASP A 133 -3.10 -9.86 15.52
N MET A 134 -4.15 -9.04 15.38
CA MET A 134 -5.20 -9.28 14.39
C MET A 134 -4.64 -9.36 12.97
N SER A 135 -3.70 -8.48 12.62
CA SER A 135 -3.04 -8.50 11.29
C SER A 135 -2.27 -9.80 11.08
N ASN A 136 -1.55 -10.27 12.09
CA ASN A 136 -0.77 -11.51 12.03
C ASN A 136 -1.68 -12.74 11.96
N GLU A 137 -2.75 -12.78 12.76
CA GLU A 137 -3.75 -13.85 12.74
C GLU A 137 -4.43 -13.92 11.37
N LEU A 138 -4.90 -12.79 10.85
CA LEU A 138 -5.51 -12.72 9.52
C LEU A 138 -4.54 -13.16 8.41
N LYS A 139 -3.29 -12.68 8.45
CA LYS A 139 -2.24 -13.09 7.51
C LYS A 139 -1.98 -14.59 7.55
N SER A 140 -2.03 -15.21 8.74
CA SER A 140 -1.82 -16.65 8.90
C SER A 140 -2.95 -17.51 8.36
N LYS A 141 -4.18 -16.97 8.32
CA LYS A 141 -5.37 -17.63 7.75
C LYS A 141 -5.38 -17.60 6.22
N ILE A 142 -4.70 -16.63 5.61
CA ILE A 142 -4.57 -16.55 4.15
C ILE A 142 -3.56 -17.61 3.68
N PRO A 143 -3.96 -18.60 2.85
CA PRO A 143 -3.07 -19.67 2.44
C PRO A 143 -1.87 -19.15 1.65
N LYS A 144 -0.66 -19.61 2.01
CA LYS A 144 0.58 -19.19 1.33
C LYS A 144 0.60 -19.50 -0.16
N ASP A 145 -0.08 -20.56 -0.59
CA ASP A 145 -0.16 -20.91 -2.02
C ASP A 145 -0.98 -19.89 -2.82
N SER A 146 -1.94 -19.22 -2.18
CA SER A 146 -2.80 -18.22 -2.83
C SER A 146 -2.05 -16.93 -3.17
N THR A 147 -0.94 -16.64 -2.46
CA THR A 147 -0.13 -15.44 -2.66
C THR A 147 1.08 -15.66 -3.58
N ARG A 148 1.33 -16.90 -4.03
CA ARG A 148 2.53 -17.27 -4.81
C ARG A 148 2.71 -16.51 -6.11
N PHE A 149 1.61 -16.08 -6.73
CA PHE A 149 1.64 -15.37 -8.01
C PHE A 149 1.69 -13.84 -7.88
N MET A 150 1.73 -13.32 -6.66
CA MET A 150 1.80 -11.89 -6.40
C MET A 150 3.25 -11.43 -6.39
N GLN A 151 3.49 -10.23 -6.92
CA GLN A 151 4.77 -9.56 -6.76
C GLN A 151 4.92 -9.04 -5.33
N LYS A 152 3.85 -8.46 -4.79
CA LYS A 152 3.82 -7.90 -3.43
C LYS A 152 2.53 -8.32 -2.75
N PHE A 153 2.65 -8.65 -1.47
CA PHE A 153 1.51 -8.97 -0.62
C PHE A 153 1.82 -8.48 0.80
N SER A 154 0.90 -7.70 1.36
CA SER A 154 1.05 -7.10 2.67
C SER A 154 -0.26 -7.21 3.46
N VAL A 155 -0.14 -7.46 4.76
CA VAL A 155 -1.25 -7.44 5.70
C VAL A 155 -0.80 -6.66 6.92
N GLY A 156 -1.43 -5.53 7.19
CA GLY A 156 -1.07 -4.66 8.30
C GLY A 156 -1.67 -3.28 8.16
N GLY A 157 -1.28 -2.34 9.02
CA GLY A 157 -1.78 -0.96 8.95
C GLY A 157 -0.65 0.06 8.89
N GLN A 158 -1.03 1.30 8.68
CA GLN A 158 -0.08 2.40 8.61
C GLN A 158 0.27 2.86 10.04
N GLN A 159 1.54 2.66 10.42
CA GLN A 159 2.05 3.17 11.68
C GLN A 159 2.16 4.70 11.62
N ARG A 160 1.70 5.42 12.66
CA ARG A 160 1.77 6.90 12.72
C ARG A 160 3.18 7.47 12.50
N PHE A 161 4.21 6.71 12.84
CA PHE A 161 5.61 7.12 12.73
C PHE A 161 6.36 6.40 11.59
N GLY A 162 5.64 5.72 10.70
CA GLY A 162 6.23 4.91 9.63
C GLY A 162 6.85 3.60 10.13
N ARG A 163 7.57 2.90 9.24
CA ARG A 163 8.28 1.66 9.58
C ARG A 163 9.45 1.96 10.51
N ALA A 164 9.69 1.08 11.49
CA ALA A 164 10.79 1.23 12.45
C ALA A 164 12.17 1.29 11.77
N VAL A 165 12.31 0.61 10.64
CA VAL A 165 13.51 0.62 9.79
C VAL A 165 13.06 0.79 8.34
N SER A 166 13.64 1.79 7.66
CA SER A 166 13.47 2.01 6.22
C SER A 166 14.84 2.25 5.62
N LEU A 167 15.18 1.49 4.59
CA LEU A 167 16.45 1.60 3.88
C LEU A 167 16.15 2.06 2.45
N SER A 168 16.93 3.02 1.95
CA SER A 168 16.83 3.52 0.58
C SER A 168 18.14 3.21 -0.13
N LEU A 169 18.05 2.58 -1.29
CA LEU A 169 19.18 2.34 -2.18
C LEU A 169 19.06 3.29 -3.36
N GLN A 170 20.20 3.82 -3.81
CA GLN A 170 20.28 4.73 -4.95
C GLN A 170 21.46 4.33 -5.83
N SER A 171 21.21 4.14 -7.12
CA SER A 171 22.22 4.01 -8.18
C SER A 171 21.65 4.61 -9.46
N ASP A 172 22.53 5.00 -10.37
CA ASP A 172 22.17 5.41 -11.73
C ASP A 172 21.99 4.19 -12.67
N ASP A 173 22.46 3.00 -12.24
CA ASP A 173 22.31 1.73 -12.95
C ASP A 173 21.20 0.88 -12.29
N GLY A 174 20.15 0.58 -13.06
CA GLY A 174 19.01 -0.20 -12.60
C GLY A 174 19.34 -1.68 -12.32
N GLU A 175 20.26 -2.28 -13.07
CA GLU A 175 20.69 -3.67 -12.81
C GLU A 175 21.51 -3.75 -11.52
N GLU A 176 22.43 -2.83 -11.32
CA GLU A 176 23.22 -2.74 -10.09
C GLU A 176 22.32 -2.51 -8.87
N LEU A 177 21.38 -1.57 -8.97
CA LEU A 177 20.41 -1.27 -7.92
C LEU A 177 19.60 -2.52 -7.56
N GLN A 178 19.14 -3.26 -8.56
CA GLN A 178 18.35 -4.48 -8.37
C GLN A 178 19.17 -5.59 -7.70
N GLN A 179 20.43 -5.75 -8.07
CA GLN A 179 21.33 -6.72 -7.45
C GLN A 179 21.62 -6.35 -5.99
N ALA A 180 21.92 -5.08 -5.71
CA ALA A 180 22.14 -4.57 -4.36
C ALA A 180 20.90 -4.75 -3.47
N ALA A 181 19.71 -4.46 -4.00
CA ALA A 181 18.43 -4.67 -3.31
C ALA A 181 18.22 -6.15 -2.98
N ASN A 182 18.45 -7.05 -3.93
CA ASN A 182 18.32 -8.49 -3.70
C ASN A 182 19.29 -9.00 -2.63
N TRP A 183 20.57 -8.60 -2.71
CA TRP A 183 21.57 -8.94 -1.71
C TRP A 183 21.16 -8.45 -0.30
N MET A 184 20.72 -7.20 -0.19
CA MET A 184 20.29 -6.61 1.09
C MET A 184 19.07 -7.34 1.67
N LYS A 185 18.07 -7.67 0.84
CA LYS A 185 16.90 -8.45 1.27
C LYS A 185 17.29 -9.81 1.83
N ASP A 186 18.23 -10.49 1.19
CA ASP A 186 18.67 -11.81 1.63
C ASP A 186 19.46 -11.73 2.94
N GLN A 187 20.29 -10.69 3.13
CA GLN A 187 20.92 -10.44 4.43
C GLN A 187 19.89 -10.12 5.52
N LEU A 188 18.90 -9.27 5.24
CA LEU A 188 17.88 -8.89 6.22
C LEU A 188 17.04 -10.09 6.69
N LYS A 189 16.74 -11.05 5.80
CA LYS A 189 16.03 -12.29 6.15
C LYS A 189 16.81 -13.18 7.12
N THR A 190 18.13 -13.01 7.25
CA THR A 190 18.93 -13.79 8.21
C THR A 190 18.75 -13.33 9.66
N TYR A 191 18.26 -12.10 9.87
CA TYR A 191 18.00 -11.56 11.21
C TYR A 191 16.60 -11.96 11.68
N PRO A 192 16.46 -12.79 12.73
CA PRO A 192 15.16 -13.26 13.21
C PRO A 192 14.27 -12.15 13.76
N GLU A 193 14.86 -11.00 14.12
CA GLU A 193 14.13 -9.82 14.60
C GLU A 193 13.45 -9.04 13.46
N VAL A 194 13.87 -9.23 12.21
CA VAL A 194 13.32 -8.52 11.05
C VAL A 194 12.09 -9.26 10.54
N LYS A 195 10.92 -8.65 10.76
CA LYS A 195 9.64 -9.12 10.23
C LYS A 195 9.32 -8.40 8.92
N ASP A 196 8.83 -9.16 7.94
CA ASP A 196 8.26 -8.66 6.68
C ASP A 196 9.15 -7.67 5.90
N VAL A 197 10.18 -8.20 5.24
CA VAL A 197 11.02 -7.42 4.30
C VAL A 197 10.22 -7.14 3.03
N LEU A 198 9.77 -5.88 2.88
CA LEU A 198 9.06 -5.40 1.70
C LEU A 198 10.00 -4.62 0.78
N ASP A 199 9.97 -4.96 -0.50
CA ASP A 199 10.62 -4.21 -1.57
C ASP A 199 9.60 -3.29 -2.24
N ASN A 200 9.90 -2.00 -2.32
CA ASN A 200 9.05 -1.04 -3.02
C ASN A 200 9.47 -0.84 -4.48
N SER A 201 10.49 -1.53 -5.00
CA SER A 201 10.80 -1.53 -6.43
C SER A 201 9.57 -1.99 -7.20
N GLY A 202 8.98 -1.14 -8.03
CA GLY A 202 7.97 -1.55 -8.99
C GLY A 202 8.67 -2.28 -10.12
N ILE A 203 8.27 -3.51 -10.42
CA ILE A 203 8.56 -4.08 -11.73
C ILE A 203 7.85 -3.14 -12.70
N GLY A 204 8.60 -2.46 -13.55
CA GLY A 204 8.06 -1.45 -14.45
C GLY A 204 6.83 -1.95 -15.21
N ASN A 205 5.98 -1.02 -15.65
CA ASN A 205 4.81 -1.39 -16.43
C ASN A 205 5.24 -2.15 -17.69
N ARG A 206 4.45 -3.15 -18.09
CA ARG A 206 4.65 -3.79 -19.39
C ARG A 206 4.30 -2.76 -20.46
N GLU A 207 5.32 -2.29 -21.17
CA GLU A 207 5.17 -1.33 -22.26
C GLU A 207 5.20 -2.07 -23.61
N LEU A 208 4.35 -1.61 -24.53
CA LEU A 208 4.38 -2.05 -25.92
C LEU A 208 5.20 -1.03 -26.71
N HIS A 209 6.41 -1.41 -27.11
CA HIS A 209 7.21 -0.62 -28.04
C HIS A 209 6.81 -0.94 -29.47
N LEU A 210 6.53 0.11 -30.25
CA LEU A 210 6.14 0.00 -31.65
C LEU A 210 7.34 0.38 -32.53
N ASP A 211 7.96 -0.62 -33.14
CA ASP A 211 9.02 -0.39 -34.13
C ASP A 211 8.42 -0.32 -35.54
N LEU A 212 8.54 0.84 -36.18
CA LEU A 212 7.95 1.06 -37.50
C LEU A 212 8.91 0.69 -38.63
N LYS A 213 8.38 -0.01 -39.64
CA LYS A 213 9.11 -0.25 -40.89
C LYS A 213 9.23 1.04 -41.70
N SER A 214 10.29 1.15 -42.51
CA SER A 214 10.51 2.30 -43.42
C SER A 214 9.30 2.62 -44.30
N LYS A 215 8.54 1.60 -44.71
CA LYS A 215 7.31 1.73 -45.50
C LYS A 215 6.20 2.52 -44.78
N ALA A 216 6.08 2.40 -43.46
CA ALA A 216 5.08 3.13 -42.69
C ALA A 216 5.33 4.66 -42.78
N TYR A 217 6.59 5.07 -42.67
CA TYR A 217 6.97 6.48 -42.85
C TYR A 217 6.68 7.00 -44.25
N LEU A 218 6.90 6.18 -45.30
CA LEU A 218 6.55 6.54 -46.68
C LEU A 218 5.05 6.76 -46.89
N LEU A 219 4.21 6.07 -46.10
CA LEU A 219 2.75 6.24 -46.10
C LEU A 219 2.28 7.41 -45.22
N GLY A 220 3.21 8.22 -44.69
CA GLY A 220 2.92 9.35 -43.82
C GLY A 220 2.51 8.95 -42.40
N LEU A 221 2.75 7.70 -42.01
CA LEU A 221 2.49 7.22 -40.65
C LEU A 221 3.71 7.49 -39.76
N ASN A 222 3.44 7.75 -38.49
CA ASN A 222 4.45 7.83 -37.44
C ASN A 222 3.92 7.13 -36.18
N GLU A 223 4.81 6.95 -35.19
CA GLU A 223 4.48 6.21 -33.96
C GLU A 223 3.29 6.83 -33.23
N MET A 224 3.21 8.17 -33.20
CA MET A 224 2.10 8.87 -32.54
C MET A 224 0.76 8.59 -33.23
N THR A 225 0.72 8.63 -34.56
CA THR A 225 -0.50 8.35 -35.34
C THR A 225 -0.96 6.91 -35.15
N ILE A 226 -0.03 5.95 -35.19
CA ILE A 226 -0.35 4.52 -35.02
C ILE A 226 -0.78 4.23 -33.58
N SER A 227 -0.05 4.73 -32.59
CA SER A 227 -0.36 4.55 -31.17
C SER A 227 -1.72 5.13 -30.82
N ASN A 228 -2.08 6.30 -31.38
CA ASN A 228 -3.40 6.88 -31.19
C ASN A 228 -4.52 6.01 -31.79
N GLN A 229 -4.33 5.46 -32.99
CA GLN A 229 -5.32 4.57 -33.61
C GLN A 229 -5.50 3.29 -32.81
N ILE A 230 -4.42 2.66 -32.36
CA ILE A 230 -4.47 1.48 -31.48
C ILE A 230 -5.20 1.84 -30.19
N ARG A 231 -4.87 2.99 -29.57
CA ARG A 231 -5.51 3.42 -28.32
C ARG A 231 -7.01 3.63 -28.51
N GLN A 232 -7.43 4.30 -29.57
CA GLN A 232 -8.85 4.53 -29.89
C GLN A 232 -9.59 3.21 -30.13
N GLY A 233 -8.99 2.27 -30.85
CA GLY A 233 -9.59 0.96 -31.10
C GLY A 233 -9.74 0.13 -29.82
N PHE A 234 -8.72 0.09 -28.97
CA PHE A 234 -8.65 -0.82 -27.82
C PHE A 234 -9.26 -0.22 -26.55
N PHE A 235 -8.88 0.99 -26.16
CA PHE A 235 -9.42 1.65 -24.96
C PHE A 235 -10.76 2.32 -25.24
N GLY A 236 -10.90 2.82 -26.46
CA GLY A 236 -12.06 3.52 -26.93
C GLY A 236 -11.84 5.01 -27.08
N GLN A 237 -12.70 5.62 -27.88
CA GLN A 237 -12.75 7.05 -28.10
C GLN A 237 -14.15 7.56 -27.75
N GLU A 238 -14.22 8.61 -26.94
CA GLU A 238 -15.46 9.38 -26.75
C GLU A 238 -15.79 10.06 -28.08
N VAL A 239 -16.86 9.60 -28.73
CA VAL A 239 -17.30 10.16 -30.03
C VAL A 239 -18.31 11.27 -29.84
N GLN A 240 -19.10 11.20 -28.77
CA GLN A 240 -20.10 12.21 -28.46
C GLN A 240 -20.49 12.17 -26.98
N ARG A 241 -20.86 13.33 -26.47
CA ARG A 241 -21.44 13.51 -25.14
C ARG A 241 -22.82 14.10 -25.28
N LEU A 242 -23.80 13.50 -24.62
CA LEU A 242 -25.20 13.91 -24.62
C LEU A 242 -25.64 14.25 -23.21
N ILE A 243 -26.42 15.32 -23.05
CA ILE A 243 -27.06 15.65 -21.78
C ILE A 243 -28.50 15.19 -21.86
N LYS A 244 -28.91 14.30 -20.95
CA LYS A 244 -30.29 13.81 -20.85
C LYS A 244 -30.85 14.20 -19.48
N GLY A 245 -31.62 15.28 -19.45
CA GLY A 245 -32.14 15.83 -18.20
C GLY A 245 -31.02 16.44 -17.36
N ARG A 246 -30.67 15.79 -16.24
CA ARG A 246 -29.54 16.17 -15.37
C ARG A 246 -28.33 15.24 -15.51
N ASP A 247 -28.47 14.18 -16.30
CA ASP A 247 -27.42 13.17 -16.46
C ASP A 247 -26.61 13.42 -17.73
N GLU A 248 -25.30 13.15 -17.64
CA GLU A 248 -24.37 13.19 -18.75
C GLU A 248 -24.12 11.77 -19.27
N ILE A 249 -24.41 11.52 -20.55
CA ILE A 249 -24.22 10.24 -21.23
C ILE A 249 -23.06 10.38 -22.21
N LYS A 250 -22.01 9.58 -22.01
CA LYS A 250 -20.85 9.53 -22.91
C LYS A 250 -20.96 8.33 -23.85
N ILE A 251 -20.84 8.58 -25.15
CA ILE A 251 -20.84 7.56 -26.19
C ILE A 251 -19.40 7.25 -26.56
N TRP A 252 -19.02 5.98 -26.41
CA TRP A 252 -17.68 5.48 -26.70
C TRP A 252 -17.70 4.51 -27.88
N LEU A 253 -16.75 4.64 -28.79
CA LEU A 253 -16.50 3.70 -29.88
C LEU A 253 -15.20 2.93 -29.62
N ARG A 254 -15.22 1.60 -29.78
CA ARG A 254 -14.08 0.69 -29.61
C ARG A 254 -14.35 -0.67 -30.25
N TYR A 255 -13.32 -1.48 -30.41
CA TYR A 255 -13.45 -2.85 -30.90
C TYR A 255 -14.28 -3.74 -29.94
N PRO A 256 -14.95 -4.77 -30.48
CA PRO A 256 -15.58 -5.81 -29.67
C PRO A 256 -14.57 -6.42 -28.70
N LEU A 257 -15.01 -6.88 -27.53
CA LEU A 257 -14.12 -7.42 -26.49
C LEU A 257 -13.22 -8.55 -27.00
N ASN A 258 -13.73 -9.40 -27.90
CA ASN A 258 -12.98 -10.52 -28.48
C ASN A 258 -11.81 -10.10 -29.36
N ASP A 259 -11.87 -8.89 -29.94
CA ASP A 259 -10.87 -8.36 -30.88
C ASP A 259 -9.95 -7.33 -30.21
N ARG A 260 -9.89 -7.32 -28.87
CA ARG A 260 -9.04 -6.39 -28.11
C ARG A 260 -8.53 -6.95 -26.78
N ASN A 261 -8.45 -8.26 -26.68
CA ASN A 261 -8.15 -8.97 -25.44
C ASN A 261 -6.73 -9.56 -25.39
N SER A 262 -6.00 -9.52 -26.50
CA SER A 262 -4.68 -10.11 -26.65
C SER A 262 -3.74 -9.21 -27.46
N ILE A 263 -2.43 -9.50 -27.37
CA ILE A 263 -1.39 -8.84 -28.18
C ILE A 263 -1.61 -9.17 -29.66
N SER A 264 -2.03 -10.40 -29.97
CA SER A 264 -2.35 -10.83 -31.34
C SER A 264 -3.47 -9.99 -31.96
N ASP A 265 -4.38 -9.44 -31.16
CA ASP A 265 -5.41 -8.53 -31.69
C ASP A 265 -4.80 -7.20 -32.15
N ILE A 266 -3.76 -6.72 -31.44
CA ILE A 266 -3.00 -5.51 -31.82
C ILE A 266 -2.28 -5.74 -33.15
N GLU A 267 -1.70 -6.93 -33.35
CA GLU A 267 -1.02 -7.34 -34.59
C GLU A 267 -1.98 -7.47 -35.80
N ASN A 268 -3.26 -7.72 -35.53
CA ASN A 268 -4.32 -7.81 -36.54
C ASN A 268 -5.07 -6.48 -36.74
N THR A 269 -4.65 -5.41 -36.05
CA THR A 269 -5.31 -4.11 -36.16
C THR A 269 -5.02 -3.47 -37.51
N ARG A 270 -6.04 -2.87 -38.12
CA ARG A 270 -5.88 -2.12 -39.37
C ARG A 270 -5.60 -0.65 -39.06
N ILE A 271 -4.50 -0.15 -39.60
CA ILE A 271 -4.08 1.24 -39.50
C ILE A 271 -4.49 1.98 -40.76
N LYS A 272 -5.18 3.12 -40.58
CA LYS A 272 -5.60 4.02 -41.64
C LYS A 272 -4.53 5.05 -41.94
N THR A 273 -4.24 5.25 -43.23
CA THR A 273 -3.43 6.37 -43.70
C THR A 273 -4.28 7.63 -43.87
N ALA A 274 -3.63 8.78 -44.05
CA ALA A 274 -4.34 10.04 -44.36
C ALA A 274 -5.14 9.97 -45.68
N ALA A 275 -4.76 9.07 -46.60
CA ALA A 275 -5.48 8.81 -47.84
C ALA A 275 -6.71 7.89 -47.65
N GLY A 276 -6.94 7.38 -46.44
CA GLY A 276 -8.06 6.48 -46.12
C GLY A 276 -7.78 5.00 -46.42
N GLU A 277 -6.57 4.67 -46.87
CA GLU A 277 -6.16 3.28 -47.11
C GLU A 277 -5.89 2.56 -45.78
N GLU A 278 -6.25 1.29 -45.70
CA GLU A 278 -6.09 0.46 -44.50
C GLU A 278 -5.01 -0.61 -44.72
N PHE A 279 -4.01 -0.63 -43.83
CA PHE A 279 -2.95 -1.63 -43.83
C PHE A 279 -2.93 -2.38 -42.49
N PRO A 280 -2.64 -3.70 -42.48
CA PRO A 280 -2.35 -4.41 -41.24
C PRO A 280 -1.18 -3.77 -40.47
N SER A 281 -1.26 -3.73 -39.14
CA SER A 281 -0.20 -3.15 -38.29
C SER A 281 1.14 -3.88 -38.41
N THR A 282 1.12 -5.15 -38.81
CA THR A 282 2.31 -6.00 -39.00
C THR A 282 2.94 -5.92 -40.39
N SER A 283 2.27 -5.34 -41.40
CA SER A 283 2.74 -5.31 -42.79
C SER A 283 3.64 -4.12 -43.08
#